data_AF-A0A419E5H5-F1
#
_entry.id   AF-A0A419E5H5-F1
#
_cell.length_a   1.000
_cell.length_b   1.000
_cell.length_c   1.000
_cell.angle_alpha   90.00
_cell.angle_beta   90.00
_cell.angle_gamma   90.00
#
_symmetry.space_group_name_H-M   'P 1'
#
loop_
_entity.id
_entity.type
_entity.pdbx_description
1 polymer ?
#
loop_
_entity_poly.entity_id
_entity_poly.type
_entity_poly.pdbx_seq_one_letter_code
_entity_poly.pdbx_strand_id
1 'polypeptide(L)' 'MSNLLTPGELAPDFETDDLHGRRICLSDFRGRPVALYFLRGFM' A
#
# COMPACT_ATOMS: atom_id res chain seq x y z
N MET A 1 -12.88 -11.60 -9.57
CA MET A 1 -13.44 -10.27 -9.89
C MET A 1 -12.54 -9.25 -9.23
N SER A 2 -11.96 -8.33 -9.98
CA SER A 2 -11.19 -7.21 -9.42
C SER A 2 -12.17 -6.21 -8.81
N ASN A 3 -12.20 -6.12 -7.49
CA ASN A 3 -12.94 -5.09 -6.79
C ASN A 3 -12.16 -3.78 -6.96
N LEU A 4 -12.73 -2.81 -7.68
CA LEU A 4 -12.13 -1.48 -7.80
C LEU A 4 -12.42 -0.73 -6.51
N LEU A 5 -11.37 -0.18 -5.89
CA LEU A 5 -11.49 0.63 -4.69
C LEU A 5 -12.08 2.00 -5.04
N THR A 6 -12.99 2.50 -4.21
CA THR A 6 -13.57 3.84 -4.34
C THR A 6 -13.18 4.74 -3.15
N PRO A 7 -13.12 6.08 -3.34
CA PRO A 7 -12.82 6.98 -2.24
C PRO A 7 -13.81 6.84 -1.06
N GLY A 8 -13.28 6.77 0.16
CA GLY A 8 -14.07 6.58 1.39
C GLY A 8 -14.11 5.13 1.87
N GLU A 9 -13.73 4.17 1.04
CA GLU A 9 -13.51 2.79 1.46
C GLU A 9 -12.24 2.65 2.30
N LEU A 10 -12.25 1.70 3.23
CA LEU A 10 -11.04 1.31 3.94
C LEU A 10 -10.04 0.73 2.94
N ALA A 11 -8.83 1.31 2.91
CA ALA A 11 -7.73 0.76 2.14
C ALA A 11 -7.46 -0.70 2.59
N PRO A 12 -7.46 -1.67 1.66
CA PRO A 12 -7.11 -3.05 1.98
C PRO A 12 -5.69 -3.13 2.54
N ASP A 13 -5.48 -4.04 3.48
CA ASP A 13 -4.12 -4.35 3.90
C ASP A 13 -3.38 -5.04 2.75
N PHE A 14 -2.08 -4.77 2.66
CA PHE A 14 -1.20 -5.40 1.69
C PHE A 14 0.17 -5.58 2.33
N GLU A 15 0.91 -6.55 1.82
CA GLU A 15 2.28 -6.83 2.23
C GLU A 15 3.24 -6.65 1.06
N THR A 16 4.43 -6.13 1.34
CA THR A 16 5.54 -6.02 0.39
C THR A 16 6.86 -6.08 1.13
N ASP A 17 7.93 -6.39 0.42
CA ASP A 17 9.28 -6.18 0.93
C ASP A 17 9.71 -4.74 0.62
N ASP A 18 10.39 -4.10 1.58
CA ASP A 18 10.99 -2.78 1.39
C ASP A 18 12.35 -2.87 0.67
N LEU A 19 13.04 -1.74 0.52
CA LEU A 19 14.34 -1.66 -0.16
C LEU A 19 15.46 -2.45 0.55
N HIS A 20 15.25 -2.84 1.80
CA HIS A 20 16.19 -3.63 2.59
C HIS A 20 15.77 -5.10 2.70
N GLY A 21 14.70 -5.51 1.98
CA GLY A 21 14.16 -6.86 2.04
C GLY A 21 13.36 -7.14 3.32
N ARG A 22 12.99 -6.11 4.07
CA ARG A 22 12.12 -6.28 5.24
C ARG A 22 10.67 -6.34 4.78
N ARG A 23 9.98 -7.39 5.19
CA ARG A 23 8.52 -7.51 5.05
C ARG A 23 7.83 -6.40 5.84
N ILE A 24 6.97 -5.63 5.17
CA ILE A 24 6.13 -4.58 5.75
C ILE A 24 4.68 -4.78 5.31
N CYS A 25 3.74 -4.36 6.16
CA CYS A 25 2.31 -4.30 5.87
C CYS A 25 1.77 -2.87 5.96
N LEU A 26 0.66 -2.54 5.27
CA LEU A 26 0.01 -1.23 5.44
C LEU A 26 -0.41 -1.00 6.90
N SER A 27 -0.86 -2.07 7.58
CA SER A 27 -1.26 -2.02 8.99
C SER A 27 -0.14 -1.63 9.96
N ASP A 28 1.13 -1.74 9.58
CA ASP A 28 2.27 -1.26 10.38
C ASP A 28 2.28 0.27 10.53
N PHE A 29 1.58 0.99 9.66
CA PHE A 29 1.55 2.46 9.61
C PHE A 29 0.28 3.09 10.23
N ARG A 30 -0.48 2.33 11.04
CA ARG A 30 -1.68 2.87 11.71
C ARG A 30 -1.36 4.07 12.62
N GLY A 31 -2.36 4.93 12.81
CA GLY A 31 -2.27 6.11 13.69
C GLY A 31 -1.64 7.35 13.04
N ARG A 32 -1.34 7.31 11.73
CA ARG A 32 -0.85 8.46 10.96
C ARG A 32 -1.41 8.45 9.53
N PRO A 33 -1.51 9.61 8.86
CA PRO A 33 -1.80 9.66 7.43
C PRO A 33 -0.70 8.95 6.61
N VAL A 34 -1.10 8.20 5.57
CA VAL A 34 -0.20 7.45 4.69
C VAL A 34 -0.47 7.84 3.24
N ALA A 35 0.57 8.14 2.48
CA ALA A 35 0.49 8.34 1.03
C ALA A 35 1.14 7.15 0.32
N LEU A 36 0.35 6.42 -0.47
CA LEU A 36 0.83 5.32 -1.30
C LEU A 36 0.97 5.81 -2.75
N TYR A 37 2.17 5.66 -3.32
CA TYR A 37 2.45 6.08 -4.69
C TYR A 37 2.90 4.90 -5.53
N PHE A 38 2.19 4.62 -6.63
CA PHE A 38 2.54 3.58 -7.58
C PHE A 38 3.46 4.16 -8.65
N LEU A 39 4.76 3.91 -8.52
CA LEU A 39 5.75 4.27 -9.53
C LEU A 39 5.73 3.24 -10.64
N ARG A 40 5.38 3.65 -11.86
CA ARG A 40 5.69 2.88 -13.05
C ARG A 40 7.11 3.26 -13.47
N GLY A 41 8.05 2.33 -13.38
CA GLY A 41 9.40 2.55 -13.94
C GLY A 41 9.30 2.89 -15.43
N PHE A 42 10.04 3.90 -15.87
CA PHE A 42 10.30 4.10 -17.29
C PHE A 42 11.18 2.94 -17.75
N MET A 43 10.58 1.96 -18.40
CA MET A 43 11.28 0.98 -19.23
C MET A 43 11.36 1.52 -20.66
#